data_AF-A0A1E2US19-F1
#
_entry.id   AF-A0A1E2US19-F1
#
_cell.length_a   1.000
_cell.length_b   1.000
_cell.length_c   1.000
_cell.angle_alpha   90.00
_cell.angle_beta   90.00
_cell.angle_gamma   90.00
#
_symmetry.space_group_name_H-M   'P 1'
#
loop_
_entity.id
_entity.type
_entity.pdbx_description
1 polymer ?
#
loop_
_entity_poly.entity_id
_entity_poly.type
_entity_poly.pdbx_seq_one_letter_code
_entity_poly.pdbx_strand_id
1 'polypeptide(L)'
;MKLVTQVLAFFTLLIAAAPAALANPSPAFEGRKLYISHCMICHGMDGKGYGPLAKKMKIEAEDLTDYVPTMSDYGLQVIITGDKNVPKSLRSRHGKISKDMPKWKEVLNQSQISALIAYLRFLSTTKHDLPGDPELGYELYQRYCSICHGVEGVGDGALTNLIGVVPIDLTNPGKTDDFSNKTLTKDILEGKGDYMPGWKGILTNEEVDGLVSYIRLLYQVWAHLEDGGLVVVMNSPTLENNKDRTTALLNDTSCSSKANLSVKGKAEARKVGKLFKSRGVRVEQVLSSPYCLAKETALTAFGQAETHDYLASNEKLSSNQADNYAAELDTRIGSYEGKGNLVIFTHDSIIKDLSFQKLKDGYFLVLKPMGKNEYEEIGVYKMNR
;
A
#
# COMPACT_ATOMS: atom_id res chain seq x y z
N MET A 1 -15.56 37.60 -64.84
CA MET A 1 -14.21 37.01 -64.90
C MET A 1 -13.39 37.61 -63.77
N LYS A 2 -13.29 36.91 -62.64
CA LYS A 2 -12.05 36.26 -62.15
C LYS A 2 -10.89 37.26 -61.95
N LEU A 3 -10.55 37.57 -60.71
CA LEU A 3 -9.29 37.07 -60.13
C LEU A 3 -9.32 37.25 -58.60
N VAL A 4 -9.14 36.12 -57.93
CA VAL A 4 -9.04 35.95 -56.48
C VAL A 4 -7.59 36.24 -56.07
N THR A 5 -7.36 37.27 -55.26
CA THR A 5 -6.06 37.55 -54.65
C THR A 5 -5.99 36.92 -53.26
N GLN A 6 -5.25 35.81 -53.22
CA GLN A 6 -4.49 35.21 -52.13
C GLN A 6 -4.65 35.79 -50.72
N VAL A 7 -5.23 34.99 -49.82
CA VAL A 7 -4.77 34.87 -48.42
C VAL A 7 -4.69 33.39 -48.08
N LEU A 8 -3.52 32.79 -48.32
CA LEU A 8 -3.17 31.46 -47.81
C LEU A 8 -2.79 31.61 -46.34
N ALA A 9 -3.79 31.58 -45.45
CA ALA A 9 -3.56 31.33 -44.04
C ALA A 9 -3.40 29.81 -43.85
N PHE A 10 -2.14 29.35 -43.91
CA PHE A 10 -1.78 28.03 -43.43
C PHE A 10 -2.02 27.98 -41.92
N PHE A 11 -3.19 27.49 -41.51
CA PHE A 11 -3.39 26.99 -40.14
C PHE A 11 -2.66 25.65 -40.04
N THR A 12 -1.36 25.69 -39.76
CA THR A 12 -0.66 24.53 -39.20
C THR A 12 -1.22 24.31 -37.81
N LEU A 13 -2.22 23.43 -37.72
CA LEU A 13 -2.69 22.88 -36.46
C LEU A 13 -1.55 22.02 -35.90
N LEU A 14 -0.64 22.63 -35.12
CA LEU A 14 0.25 21.89 -34.25
C LEU A 14 -0.64 21.21 -33.20
N ILE A 15 -1.03 19.96 -33.49
CA ILE A 15 -1.50 19.06 -32.45
C ILE A 15 -0.28 18.79 -31.59
N ALA A 16 -0.14 19.57 -30.51
CA ALA A 16 0.72 19.17 -29.41
C ALA A 16 0.15 17.85 -28.89
N ALA A 17 0.74 16.74 -29.32
CA ALA A 17 0.52 15.46 -28.68
C ALA A 17 0.98 15.66 -27.23
N ALA A 18 0.02 15.83 -26.32
CA ALA A 18 0.28 15.64 -24.92
C ALA A 18 0.95 14.26 -24.81
N PRO A 19 2.09 14.12 -24.13
CA PRO A 19 2.64 12.80 -23.89
C PRO A 19 1.51 12.00 -23.28
N ALA A 20 1.13 10.87 -23.88
CA ALA A 20 0.31 9.89 -23.20
C ALA A 20 1.02 9.66 -21.87
N ALA A 21 0.39 10.08 -20.77
CA ALA A 21 0.98 9.97 -19.46
C ALA A 21 1.20 8.47 -19.23
N LEU A 22 2.43 8.00 -19.43
CA LEU A 22 2.80 6.64 -19.06
C LEU A 22 2.57 6.55 -17.55
N ALA A 23 1.61 5.73 -17.15
CA ALA A 23 1.36 5.49 -15.74
C ALA A 23 2.64 4.94 -15.10
N ASN A 24 2.89 5.35 -13.85
CA ASN A 24 4.01 4.78 -13.12
C ASN A 24 3.69 3.31 -12.84
N PRO A 25 4.64 2.38 -13.07
CA PRO A 25 4.43 0.99 -12.72
C PRO A 25 4.13 0.83 -11.23
N SER A 26 3.51 -0.31 -10.86
CA SER A 26 3.17 -0.57 -9.46
C SER A 26 4.43 -0.57 -8.57
N PRO A 27 4.31 -0.18 -7.28
CA PRO A 27 5.44 -0.19 -6.36
C PRO A 27 6.12 -1.57 -6.25
N ALA A 28 5.35 -2.66 -6.25
CA ALA A 28 5.88 -4.02 -6.18
C ALA A 28 6.65 -4.41 -7.46
N PHE A 29 6.19 -3.98 -8.64
CA PHE A 29 6.92 -4.21 -9.89
C PHE A 29 8.28 -3.51 -9.90
N GLU A 30 8.33 -2.23 -9.50
CA GLU A 30 9.61 -1.51 -9.38
C GLU A 30 10.50 -2.09 -8.28
N GLY A 31 9.91 -2.49 -7.15
CA GLY A 31 10.62 -3.16 -6.07
C GLY A 31 11.28 -4.48 -6.47
N ARG A 32 10.64 -5.25 -7.37
CA ARG A 32 11.19 -6.52 -7.87
C ARG A 32 12.52 -6.30 -8.59
N LYS A 33 12.61 -5.27 -9.43
CA LYS A 33 13.86 -4.94 -10.15
C LYS A 33 15.00 -4.70 -9.17
N LEU A 34 14.72 -3.91 -8.12
CA LEU A 34 15.68 -3.64 -7.06
C LEU A 34 16.08 -4.91 -6.31
N TYR A 35 15.12 -5.78 -5.99
CA TYR A 35 15.36 -7.05 -5.32
C TYR A 35 16.26 -7.98 -6.14
N ILE A 36 16.00 -8.13 -7.44
CA ILE A 36 16.81 -8.97 -8.34
C ILE A 36 18.24 -8.47 -8.40
N SER A 37 18.42 -7.16 -8.55
CA SER A 37 19.76 -6.57 -8.69
C SER A 37 20.58 -6.60 -7.39
N HIS A 38 19.94 -6.51 -6.22
CA HIS A 38 20.66 -6.26 -4.96
C HIS A 38 20.49 -7.34 -3.88
N CYS A 39 19.36 -8.03 -3.84
CA CYS A 39 18.96 -8.89 -2.72
C CYS A 39 18.96 -10.38 -3.08
N MET A 40 18.53 -10.73 -4.31
CA MET A 40 18.36 -12.11 -4.79
C MET A 40 19.62 -12.97 -4.64
N ILE A 41 20.81 -12.38 -4.81
CA ILE A 41 22.06 -13.12 -4.77
C ILE A 41 22.30 -13.80 -3.40
N CYS A 42 21.75 -13.23 -2.32
CA CYS A 42 21.79 -13.79 -0.97
C CYS A 42 20.45 -14.43 -0.56
N HIS A 43 19.33 -13.75 -0.81
CA HIS A 43 18.01 -14.20 -0.35
C HIS A 43 17.32 -15.20 -1.29
N GLY A 44 17.86 -15.46 -2.48
CA GLY A 44 17.24 -16.33 -3.48
C GLY A 44 16.15 -15.61 -4.29
N MET A 45 15.64 -16.25 -5.34
CA MET A 45 14.60 -15.66 -6.19
C MET A 45 13.24 -15.61 -5.49
N ASP A 46 12.96 -16.61 -4.65
CA ASP A 46 11.73 -16.76 -3.87
C ASP A 46 11.86 -16.23 -2.42
N GLY A 47 12.99 -15.62 -2.06
CA GLY A 47 13.19 -15.01 -0.74
C GLY A 47 13.62 -15.95 0.38
N LYS A 48 13.76 -17.25 0.15
CA LYS A 48 13.99 -18.24 1.23
C LYS A 48 15.43 -18.38 1.73
N GLY A 49 16.26 -17.36 1.53
CA GLY A 49 17.62 -17.32 2.11
C GLY A 49 18.66 -18.24 1.46
N TYR A 50 18.33 -18.97 0.39
CA TYR A 50 19.25 -19.95 -0.23
C TYR A 50 20.05 -19.41 -1.43
N GLY A 51 20.23 -18.09 -1.52
CA GLY A 51 20.91 -17.44 -2.65
C GLY A 51 22.32 -17.99 -2.91
N PRO A 52 22.78 -17.99 -4.17
CA PRO A 52 24.04 -18.62 -4.56
C PRO A 52 25.26 -18.04 -3.82
N LEU A 53 25.27 -16.73 -3.54
CA LEU A 53 26.36 -16.10 -2.80
C LEU A 53 26.28 -16.42 -1.31
N ALA A 54 25.08 -16.48 -0.72
CA ALA A 54 24.90 -16.88 0.68
C ALA A 54 25.48 -18.29 0.93
N LYS A 55 25.16 -19.25 0.05
CA LYS A 55 25.75 -20.60 0.09
C LYS A 55 27.26 -20.60 -0.02
N LYS A 56 27.82 -19.81 -0.95
CA LYS A 56 29.27 -19.75 -1.19
C LYS A 56 30.02 -19.13 -0.01
N MET A 57 29.45 -18.08 0.59
CA MET A 57 30.04 -17.36 1.71
C MET A 57 29.70 -17.99 3.08
N LYS A 58 28.87 -19.05 3.10
CA LYS A 58 28.34 -19.68 4.31
C LYS A 58 27.63 -18.66 5.22
N ILE A 59 26.91 -17.74 4.59
CA ILE A 59 26.03 -16.79 5.26
C ILE A 59 24.65 -17.42 5.37
N GLU A 60 24.09 -17.43 6.56
CA GLU A 60 22.69 -17.76 6.78
C GLU A 60 21.87 -16.50 6.50
N ALA A 61 21.37 -16.39 5.27
CA ALA A 61 20.40 -15.36 4.91
C ALA A 61 19.01 -15.78 5.42
N GLU A 62 18.28 -14.81 5.95
CA GLU A 62 16.94 -15.04 6.49
C GLU A 62 15.94 -15.44 5.40
N ASP A 63 14.98 -16.30 5.75
CA ASP A 63 13.80 -16.56 4.93
C ASP A 63 12.87 -15.34 5.00
N LEU A 64 12.84 -14.58 3.92
CA LEU A 64 12.05 -13.36 3.83
C LEU A 64 10.55 -13.63 3.83
N THR A 65 10.08 -14.83 3.44
CA THR A 65 8.64 -15.13 3.47
C THR A 65 8.12 -15.31 4.88
N ASP A 66 8.97 -15.77 5.80
CA ASP A 66 8.63 -15.92 7.22
C ASP A 66 8.97 -14.66 8.03
N TYR A 67 10.05 -13.97 7.67
CA TYR A 67 10.56 -12.85 8.46
C TYR A 67 9.83 -11.52 8.20
N VAL A 68 9.53 -11.21 6.93
CA VAL A 68 8.87 -9.94 6.54
C VAL A 68 7.51 -9.74 7.24
N PRO A 69 6.63 -10.76 7.35
CA PRO A 69 5.36 -10.63 8.08
C PRO A 69 5.53 -10.22 9.55
N THR A 70 6.65 -10.58 10.18
CA THR A 70 6.93 -10.25 11.60
C THR A 70 7.45 -8.83 11.81
N MET A 71 7.62 -8.06 10.73
CA MET A 71 8.24 -6.75 10.75
C MET A 71 7.28 -5.66 10.31
N SER A 72 7.45 -4.47 10.87
CA SER A 72 6.87 -3.24 10.31
C SER A 72 7.67 -2.73 9.11
N ASP A 73 7.07 -1.89 8.27
CA ASP A 73 7.76 -1.27 7.14
C ASP A 73 8.96 -0.43 7.61
N TYR A 74 8.85 0.23 8.77
CA TYR A 74 9.98 0.90 9.39
C TYR A 74 11.07 -0.07 9.84
N GLY A 75 10.71 -1.22 10.44
CA GLY A 75 11.66 -2.28 10.76
C GLY A 75 12.43 -2.75 9.52
N LEU A 76 11.71 -3.03 8.43
CA LEU A 76 12.31 -3.42 7.15
C LEU A 76 13.21 -2.30 6.59
N GLN A 77 12.74 -1.05 6.61
CA GLN A 77 13.53 0.11 6.19
C GLN A 77 14.84 0.20 6.97
N VAL A 78 14.79 0.02 8.29
CA VAL A 78 15.97 0.04 9.15
C VAL A 78 16.96 -1.03 8.74
N ILE A 79 16.47 -2.25 8.50
CA ILE A 79 17.29 -3.40 8.14
C ILE A 79 17.98 -3.14 6.80
N ILE A 80 17.20 -2.73 5.80
CA ILE A 80 17.67 -2.43 4.44
C ILE A 80 18.69 -1.28 4.47
N THR A 81 18.39 -0.20 5.20
CA THR A 81 19.29 0.96 5.27
C THR A 81 20.53 0.73 6.14
N GLY A 82 20.48 -0.25 7.03
CA GLY A 82 21.53 -0.50 8.02
C GLY A 82 21.68 0.62 9.05
N ASP A 83 20.59 1.35 9.36
CA ASP A 83 20.65 2.51 10.26
C ASP A 83 20.99 2.11 11.70
N LYS A 84 22.04 2.74 12.24
CA LYS A 84 22.54 2.45 13.59
C LYS A 84 21.72 3.15 14.69
N ASN A 85 20.87 4.11 14.36
CA ASN A 85 20.12 4.94 15.33
C ASN A 85 18.81 4.32 15.81
N VAL A 86 18.60 3.04 15.54
CA VAL A 86 17.33 2.37 15.77
C VAL A 86 17.30 1.78 17.19
N PRO A 87 16.18 1.91 17.92
CA PRO A 87 16.06 1.37 19.28
C PRO A 87 16.49 -0.09 19.34
N LYS A 88 17.29 -0.44 20.36
CA LYS A 88 17.74 -1.82 20.59
C LYS A 88 16.56 -2.80 20.69
N SER A 89 15.38 -2.34 21.11
CA SER A 89 14.15 -3.14 21.15
C SER A 89 13.73 -3.70 19.78
N LEU A 90 13.92 -2.96 18.69
CA LEU A 90 13.67 -3.46 17.32
C LEU A 90 14.71 -4.50 16.88
N ARG A 91 15.98 -4.34 17.31
CA ARG A 91 17.07 -5.27 16.94
C ARG A 91 17.02 -6.59 17.67
N SER A 92 16.41 -6.61 18.86
CA SER A 92 16.43 -7.77 19.74
C SER A 92 15.16 -8.62 19.65
N ARG A 93 14.05 -8.10 19.11
CA ARG A 93 12.76 -8.80 19.12
C ARG A 93 12.56 -9.76 17.93
N HIS A 94 13.31 -9.58 16.83
CA HIS A 94 13.14 -10.37 15.61
C HIS A 94 14.49 -10.67 14.93
N GLY A 95 15.07 -11.85 15.22
CA GLY A 95 16.22 -12.42 14.51
C GLY A 95 17.54 -11.66 14.59
N LYS A 96 18.68 -12.39 14.60
CA LYS A 96 19.99 -11.75 14.43
C LYS A 96 20.20 -11.50 12.93
N ILE A 97 20.01 -10.26 12.48
CA ILE A 97 20.42 -9.86 11.12
C ILE A 97 21.91 -10.14 10.97
N SER A 98 22.29 -10.88 9.91
CA SER A 98 23.70 -11.16 9.65
C SER A 98 24.49 -9.84 9.52
N LYS A 99 25.69 -9.81 10.12
CA LYS A 99 26.62 -8.67 9.97
C LYS A 99 27.06 -8.47 8.52
N ASP A 100 26.86 -9.49 7.68
CA ASP A 100 27.21 -9.49 6.27
C ASP A 100 26.12 -8.85 5.38
N MET A 101 24.95 -8.49 5.94
CA MET A 101 23.93 -7.77 5.19
C MET A 101 24.42 -6.36 4.82
N PRO A 102 24.51 -6.02 3.52
CA PRO A 102 24.97 -4.70 3.09
C PRO A 102 24.01 -3.59 3.54
N LYS A 103 24.53 -2.37 3.65
CA LYS A 103 23.72 -1.18 3.94
C LYS A 103 23.34 -0.49 2.65
N TRP A 104 22.05 -0.42 2.37
CA TRP A 104 21.57 0.09 1.08
C TRP A 104 21.23 1.59 1.07
N LYS A 105 21.37 2.29 2.21
CA LYS A 105 21.06 3.73 2.33
C LYS A 105 21.86 4.63 1.39
N GLU A 106 23.07 4.22 1.02
CA GLU A 106 23.97 4.98 0.14
C GLU A 106 23.71 4.70 -1.35
N VAL A 107 23.00 3.60 -1.66
CA VAL A 107 22.74 3.13 -3.03
C VAL A 107 21.28 3.40 -3.44
N LEU A 108 20.35 3.22 -2.50
CA LEU A 108 18.91 3.34 -2.74
C LEU A 108 18.35 4.57 -2.06
N ASN A 109 17.58 5.37 -2.80
CA ASN A 109 16.82 6.48 -2.24
C ASN A 109 15.55 6.01 -1.52
N GLN A 110 14.87 6.91 -0.81
CA GLN A 110 13.67 6.57 -0.03
C GLN A 110 12.55 5.97 -0.87
N SER A 111 12.34 6.44 -2.11
CA SER A 111 11.30 5.91 -2.99
C SER A 111 11.61 4.49 -3.43
N GLN A 112 12.89 4.20 -3.73
CA GLN A 112 13.36 2.87 -4.08
C GLN A 112 13.24 1.91 -2.89
N ILE A 113 13.56 2.37 -1.68
CA ILE A 113 13.38 1.56 -0.46
C ILE A 113 11.90 1.24 -0.23
N SER A 114 11.00 2.21 -0.41
CA SER A 114 9.56 1.96 -0.29
C SER A 114 9.03 0.99 -1.36
N ALA A 115 9.50 1.09 -2.61
CA ALA A 115 9.16 0.13 -3.67
C ALA A 115 9.68 -1.28 -3.33
N LEU A 116 10.93 -1.38 -2.86
CA LEU A 116 11.52 -2.65 -2.42
C LEU A 116 10.70 -3.28 -1.29
N ILE A 117 10.29 -2.51 -0.28
CA ILE A 117 9.44 -3.01 0.81
C ILE A 117 8.09 -3.48 0.27
N ALA A 118 7.46 -2.75 -0.65
CA ALA A 118 6.22 -3.20 -1.29
C ALA A 118 6.39 -4.55 -2.02
N TYR A 119 7.53 -4.77 -2.69
CA TYR A 119 7.83 -6.07 -3.28
C TYR A 119 8.09 -7.15 -2.23
N LEU A 120 8.77 -6.84 -1.11
CA LEU A 120 8.97 -7.79 -0.02
C LEU A 120 7.64 -8.22 0.62
N ARG A 121 6.71 -7.29 0.80
CA ARG A 121 5.33 -7.58 1.26
C ARG A 121 4.58 -8.47 0.27
N PHE A 122 4.70 -8.18 -1.03
CA PHE A 122 4.16 -9.06 -2.07
C PHE A 122 4.80 -10.46 -2.00
N LEU A 123 6.13 -10.54 -1.90
CA LEU A 123 6.88 -11.79 -1.88
C LEU A 123 6.51 -12.66 -0.68
N SER A 124 6.26 -12.07 0.50
CA SER A 124 5.89 -12.81 1.71
C SER A 124 4.44 -13.27 1.73
N THR A 125 3.55 -12.63 0.97
CA THR A 125 2.10 -12.92 1.02
C THR A 125 1.56 -13.59 -0.24
N THR A 126 2.30 -13.56 -1.35
CA THR A 126 1.83 -14.13 -2.62
C THR A 126 1.58 -15.63 -2.51
N LYS A 127 0.43 -16.07 -3.03
CA LYS A 127 0.06 -17.50 -3.13
C LYS A 127 0.62 -18.18 -4.38
N HIS A 128 1.03 -17.37 -5.36
CA HIS A 128 1.44 -17.85 -6.69
C HIS A 128 2.84 -17.36 -7.01
N ASP A 129 3.58 -18.19 -7.74
CA ASP A 129 4.88 -17.82 -8.29
C ASP A 129 4.74 -16.84 -9.45
N LEU A 130 5.87 -16.28 -9.88
CA LEU A 130 5.96 -15.44 -11.07
C LEU A 130 6.50 -16.31 -12.22
N PRO A 131 5.65 -16.84 -13.11
CA PRO A 131 6.02 -17.90 -14.04
C PRO A 131 6.92 -17.44 -15.20
N GLY A 132 6.92 -16.14 -15.53
CA GLY A 132 7.74 -15.56 -16.60
C GLY A 132 8.32 -14.19 -16.26
N ASP A 133 8.92 -13.54 -17.25
CA ASP A 133 9.50 -12.20 -17.08
C ASP A 133 8.42 -11.10 -17.03
N PRO A 134 8.21 -10.44 -15.88
CA PRO A 134 7.21 -9.38 -15.78
C PRO A 134 7.60 -8.10 -16.54
N GLU A 135 8.86 -7.91 -16.92
CA GLU A 135 9.25 -6.72 -17.72
C GLU A 135 8.70 -6.84 -19.14
N LEU A 136 8.89 -8.00 -19.78
CA LEU A 136 8.16 -8.36 -21.01
C LEU A 136 6.64 -8.27 -20.82
N GLY A 137 6.13 -8.81 -19.70
CA GLY A 137 4.72 -8.73 -19.35
C GLY A 137 4.17 -7.30 -19.28
N TYR A 138 4.91 -6.37 -18.67
CA TYR A 138 4.56 -4.96 -18.60
C TYR A 138 4.41 -4.35 -19.99
N GLU A 139 5.38 -4.55 -20.88
CA GLU A 139 5.33 -4.00 -22.24
C GLU A 139 4.12 -4.51 -23.03
N LEU A 140 3.87 -5.83 -22.94
CA LEU A 140 2.74 -6.47 -23.60
C LEU A 140 1.40 -6.00 -23.01
N TYR A 141 1.32 -5.85 -21.69
CA TYR A 141 0.13 -5.39 -21.00
C TYR A 141 -0.23 -3.97 -21.44
N GLN A 142 0.75 -3.06 -21.45
CA GLN A 142 0.54 -1.68 -21.86
C GLN A 142 0.11 -1.60 -23.33
N ARG A 143 0.61 -2.51 -24.18
CA ARG A 143 0.27 -2.57 -25.61
C ARG A 143 -1.12 -3.14 -25.90
N TYR A 144 -1.51 -4.22 -25.20
CA TYR A 144 -2.66 -5.04 -25.60
C TYR A 144 -3.81 -5.03 -24.59
N CYS A 145 -3.50 -4.92 -23.29
CA CYS A 145 -4.48 -5.15 -22.22
C CYS A 145 -5.04 -3.84 -21.64
N SER A 146 -4.20 -2.80 -21.58
CA SER A 146 -4.51 -1.51 -20.93
C SER A 146 -5.73 -0.80 -21.51
N ILE A 147 -6.05 -1.04 -22.78
CA ILE A 147 -7.21 -0.43 -23.46
C ILE A 147 -8.55 -0.81 -22.80
N CYS A 148 -8.62 -1.99 -22.19
CA CYS A 148 -9.77 -2.47 -21.42
C CYS A 148 -9.50 -2.43 -19.92
N HIS A 149 -8.36 -2.97 -19.47
CA HIS A 149 -8.08 -3.09 -18.04
C HIS A 149 -7.55 -1.79 -17.40
N GLY A 150 -7.27 -0.75 -18.19
CA GLY A 150 -6.64 0.47 -17.71
C GLY A 150 -5.12 0.35 -17.63
N VAL A 151 -4.44 1.49 -17.58
CA VAL A 151 -2.97 1.53 -17.48
C VAL A 151 -2.45 1.01 -16.14
N GLU A 152 -3.25 1.19 -15.07
CA GLU A 152 -2.97 0.69 -13.73
C GLU A 152 -3.59 -0.68 -13.45
N GLY A 153 -4.46 -1.17 -14.33
CA GLY A 153 -5.14 -2.47 -14.18
C GLY A 153 -6.40 -2.50 -13.35
N VAL A 154 -6.97 -1.33 -13.04
CA VAL A 154 -8.18 -1.19 -12.20
C VAL A 154 -9.50 -1.45 -12.94
N GLY A 155 -9.46 -1.75 -14.24
CA GLY A 155 -10.66 -2.02 -15.06
C GLY A 155 -11.30 -0.77 -15.67
N ASP A 156 -10.56 0.34 -15.81
CA ASP A 156 -11.05 1.63 -16.27
C ASP A 156 -10.53 2.05 -17.66
N GLY A 157 -10.11 1.07 -18.48
CA GLY A 157 -9.55 1.33 -19.80
C GLY A 157 -10.50 2.08 -20.73
N ALA A 158 -9.96 2.86 -21.67
CA ALA A 158 -10.77 3.77 -22.50
C ALA A 158 -11.94 3.09 -23.24
N LEU A 159 -11.81 1.79 -23.57
CA LEU A 159 -12.87 1.04 -24.24
C LEU A 159 -14.03 0.65 -23.31
N THR A 160 -13.80 0.48 -22.00
CA THR A 160 -14.83 0.01 -21.04
C THR A 160 -16.03 0.92 -20.99
N ASN A 161 -15.78 2.24 -20.96
CA ASN A 161 -16.81 3.27 -20.96
C ASN A 161 -17.65 3.29 -22.25
N LEU A 162 -17.07 2.84 -23.38
CA LEU A 162 -17.75 2.83 -24.68
C LEU A 162 -18.68 1.62 -24.83
N ILE A 163 -18.23 0.44 -24.41
CA ILE A 163 -18.96 -0.82 -24.61
C ILE A 163 -19.75 -1.27 -23.38
N GLY A 164 -19.66 -0.55 -22.26
CA GLY A 164 -20.41 -0.84 -21.04
C GLY A 164 -19.97 -2.11 -20.31
N VAL A 165 -18.69 -2.48 -20.45
CA VAL A 165 -18.09 -3.66 -19.82
C VAL A 165 -17.07 -3.21 -18.79
N VAL A 166 -17.13 -3.73 -17.58
CA VAL A 166 -16.15 -3.46 -16.53
C VAL A 166 -15.35 -4.74 -16.27
N PRO A 167 -14.11 -4.86 -16.77
CA PRO A 167 -13.24 -5.97 -16.46
C PRO A 167 -12.96 -6.07 -14.96
N ILE A 168 -12.47 -7.24 -14.53
CA ILE A 168 -11.98 -7.41 -13.16
C ILE A 168 -10.85 -6.42 -12.88
N ASP A 169 -10.85 -5.87 -11.66
CA ASP A 169 -9.73 -5.09 -11.13
C ASP A 169 -8.57 -6.05 -10.82
N LEU A 170 -7.51 -5.95 -11.62
CA LEU A 170 -6.31 -6.78 -11.56
C LEU A 170 -5.35 -6.34 -10.44
N THR A 171 -5.59 -5.18 -9.82
CA THR A 171 -4.79 -4.70 -8.68
C THR A 171 -5.27 -5.27 -7.35
N ASN A 172 -6.46 -5.88 -7.35
CA ASN A 172 -7.09 -6.45 -6.17
C ASN A 172 -6.62 -7.90 -5.92
N PRO A 173 -5.87 -8.19 -4.84
CA PRO A 173 -5.46 -9.55 -4.50
C PRO A 173 -6.62 -10.48 -4.15
N GLY A 174 -7.65 -10.01 -3.44
CA GLY A 174 -8.83 -10.81 -3.09
C GLY A 174 -9.61 -11.28 -4.31
N LYS A 175 -9.53 -10.54 -5.42
CA LYS A 175 -10.10 -10.94 -6.71
C LYS A 175 -9.15 -11.79 -7.55
N THR A 176 -7.84 -11.57 -7.49
CA THR A 176 -6.88 -12.23 -8.40
C THR A 176 -6.23 -13.49 -7.82
N ASP A 177 -6.08 -13.61 -6.50
CA ASP A 177 -5.41 -14.73 -5.84
C ASP A 177 -6.18 -16.05 -5.92
N ASP A 178 -7.49 -16.01 -6.13
CA ASP A 178 -8.30 -17.21 -6.31
C ASP A 178 -8.08 -17.86 -7.68
N PHE A 179 -7.56 -17.10 -8.66
CA PHE A 179 -7.18 -17.64 -9.96
C PHE A 179 -5.77 -18.25 -9.85
N SER A 180 -5.61 -19.51 -10.24
CA SER A 180 -4.26 -20.10 -10.41
C SER A 180 -3.54 -19.48 -11.60
N ASN A 181 -2.20 -19.54 -11.63
CA ASN A 181 -1.44 -19.12 -12.82
C ASN A 181 -1.90 -19.86 -14.09
N LYS A 182 -2.20 -21.16 -13.98
CA LYS A 182 -2.79 -21.94 -15.09
C LYS A 182 -4.14 -21.39 -15.56
N THR A 183 -4.98 -20.92 -14.63
CA THR A 183 -6.28 -20.34 -14.95
C THR A 183 -6.10 -19.01 -15.68
N LEU A 184 -5.21 -18.13 -15.20
CA LEU A 184 -4.91 -16.86 -15.86
C LEU A 184 -4.33 -17.09 -17.26
N THR A 185 -3.36 -18.00 -17.41
CA THR A 185 -2.81 -18.38 -18.72
C THR A 185 -3.90 -18.86 -19.67
N LYS A 186 -4.82 -19.71 -19.18
CA LYS A 186 -5.96 -20.17 -19.97
C LYS A 186 -6.86 -19.02 -20.40
N ASP A 187 -7.27 -18.16 -19.46
CA ASP A 187 -8.16 -17.02 -19.74
C ASP A 187 -7.52 -16.04 -20.75
N ILE A 188 -6.20 -15.83 -20.70
CA ILE A 188 -5.48 -15.00 -21.68
C ILE A 188 -5.42 -15.67 -23.05
N LEU A 189 -5.10 -16.96 -23.11
CA LEU A 189 -4.95 -17.66 -24.39
C LEU A 189 -6.29 -17.90 -25.09
N GLU A 190 -7.31 -18.32 -24.35
CA GLU A 190 -8.60 -18.75 -24.89
C GLU A 190 -9.65 -17.62 -24.88
N GLY A 191 -9.42 -16.56 -24.11
CA GLY A 191 -10.39 -15.51 -23.88
C GLY A 191 -11.34 -15.86 -22.72
N LYS A 192 -12.12 -14.87 -22.29
CA LYS A 192 -13.03 -15.00 -21.14
C LYS A 192 -14.32 -14.20 -21.34
N GLY A 193 -15.45 -14.89 -21.25
CA GLY A 193 -16.76 -14.27 -21.50
C GLY A 193 -16.89 -13.74 -22.93
N ASP A 194 -17.80 -12.79 -23.12
CA ASP A 194 -18.16 -12.31 -24.47
C ASP A 194 -17.17 -11.28 -25.03
N TYR A 195 -16.34 -10.67 -24.19
CA TYR A 195 -15.56 -9.48 -24.54
C TYR A 195 -14.05 -9.64 -24.43
N MET A 196 -13.52 -10.49 -23.54
CA MET A 196 -12.07 -10.68 -23.43
C MET A 196 -11.60 -11.62 -24.55
N PRO A 197 -10.84 -11.13 -25.55
CA PRO A 197 -10.42 -11.95 -26.66
C PRO A 197 -9.36 -12.97 -26.22
N GLY A 198 -9.29 -14.09 -26.94
CA GLY A 198 -8.20 -15.05 -26.80
C GLY A 198 -6.97 -14.62 -27.60
N TRP A 199 -5.79 -14.74 -27.00
CA TRP A 199 -4.51 -14.34 -27.59
C TRP A 199 -3.69 -15.51 -28.16
N LYS A 200 -4.26 -16.72 -28.17
CA LYS A 200 -3.61 -17.91 -28.73
C LYS A 200 -3.24 -17.70 -30.20
N GLY A 201 -1.97 -17.93 -30.53
CA GLY A 201 -1.43 -17.75 -31.87
C GLY A 201 -0.98 -16.32 -32.19
N ILE A 202 -1.25 -15.36 -31.31
CA ILE A 202 -0.69 -14.00 -31.36
C ILE A 202 0.46 -13.88 -30.34
N LEU A 203 0.23 -14.38 -29.12
CA LEU A 203 1.23 -14.42 -28.06
C LEU A 203 1.75 -15.85 -27.87
N THR A 204 3.05 -15.95 -27.58
CA THR A 204 3.73 -17.18 -27.16
C THR A 204 3.44 -17.49 -25.69
N ASN A 205 3.68 -18.74 -25.26
CA ASN A 205 3.50 -19.10 -23.84
C ASN A 205 4.43 -18.30 -22.92
N GLU A 206 5.67 -18.02 -23.33
CA GLU A 206 6.62 -17.23 -22.55
C GLU A 206 6.13 -15.77 -22.36
N GLU A 207 5.58 -15.18 -23.42
CA GLU A 207 4.95 -13.85 -23.34
C GLU A 207 3.73 -13.85 -22.42
N VAL A 208 2.92 -14.90 -22.45
CA VAL A 208 1.78 -15.05 -21.52
C VAL A 208 2.23 -15.26 -20.08
N ASP A 209 3.28 -16.04 -19.84
CA ASP A 209 3.85 -16.23 -18.50
C ASP A 209 4.40 -14.89 -17.96
N GLY A 210 5.03 -14.08 -18.82
CA GLY A 210 5.42 -12.71 -18.50
C GLY A 210 4.23 -11.82 -18.12
N LEU A 211 3.14 -11.86 -18.91
CA LEU A 211 1.89 -11.16 -18.59
C LEU A 211 1.31 -11.57 -17.25
N VAL A 212 1.26 -12.88 -16.96
CA VAL A 212 0.77 -13.40 -15.68
C VAL A 212 1.63 -12.88 -14.53
N SER A 213 2.96 -12.93 -14.65
CA SER A 213 3.88 -12.35 -13.65
C SER A 213 3.62 -10.86 -13.42
N TYR A 214 3.41 -10.09 -14.49
CA TYR A 214 3.13 -8.66 -14.37
C TYR A 214 1.79 -8.40 -13.68
N ILE A 215 0.74 -9.15 -14.05
CA ILE A 215 -0.59 -9.06 -13.42
C ILE A 215 -0.49 -9.32 -11.91
N ARG A 216 0.29 -10.31 -11.46
CA ARG A 216 0.51 -10.55 -10.02
C ARG A 216 1.14 -9.37 -9.31
N LEU A 217 2.03 -8.64 -10.00
CA LEU A 217 2.71 -7.48 -9.45
C LEU A 217 1.85 -6.20 -9.48
N LEU A 218 0.68 -6.20 -10.11
CA LEU A 218 -0.23 -5.05 -10.11
C LEU A 218 -0.88 -4.77 -8.74
N TYR A 219 -0.60 -5.58 -7.72
CA TYR A 219 -1.08 -5.42 -6.35
C TYR A 219 -1.11 -3.95 -5.88
N GLN A 220 -2.29 -3.49 -5.43
CA GLN A 220 -2.47 -2.20 -4.77
C GLN A 220 -3.31 -2.34 -3.50
N VAL A 221 -2.88 -1.65 -2.44
CA VAL A 221 -3.59 -1.69 -1.14
C VAL A 221 -5.03 -1.19 -1.22
N TRP A 222 -5.29 -0.20 -2.08
CA TRP A 222 -6.61 0.41 -2.17
C TRP A 222 -7.65 -0.59 -2.62
N ALA A 223 -7.26 -1.44 -3.56
CA ALA A 223 -8.09 -2.53 -4.03
C ALA A 223 -8.33 -3.58 -2.93
N HIS A 224 -7.34 -3.84 -2.06
CA HIS A 224 -7.54 -4.72 -0.92
C HIS A 224 -8.49 -4.12 0.14
N LEU A 225 -8.44 -2.79 0.35
CA LEU A 225 -9.37 -2.08 1.21
C LEU A 225 -10.82 -2.14 0.70
N GLU A 226 -11.04 -2.30 -0.61
CA GLU A 226 -12.39 -2.47 -1.17
C GLU A 226 -13.06 -3.77 -0.72
N ASP A 227 -12.28 -4.84 -0.51
CA ASP A 227 -12.80 -6.14 -0.07
C ASP A 227 -13.23 -6.13 1.40
N GLY A 228 -12.64 -5.26 2.22
CA GLY A 228 -12.89 -5.18 3.66
C GLY A 228 -12.04 -6.15 4.48
N GLY A 229 -12.34 -6.24 5.78
CA GLY A 229 -11.62 -7.09 6.73
C GLY A 229 -10.29 -6.52 7.25
N LEU A 230 -9.88 -5.33 6.82
CA LEU A 230 -8.62 -4.71 7.25
C LEU A 230 -8.84 -3.67 8.35
N VAL A 231 -7.75 -3.38 9.06
CA VAL A 231 -7.68 -2.29 10.04
C VAL A 231 -6.80 -1.18 9.49
N VAL A 232 -7.37 0.02 9.39
CA VAL A 232 -6.68 1.22 8.93
C VAL A 232 -6.43 2.14 10.12
N VAL A 233 -5.16 2.32 10.48
CA VAL A 233 -4.76 3.19 11.59
C VAL A 233 -4.26 4.52 11.02
N MET A 234 -4.88 5.61 11.48
CA MET A 234 -4.55 6.97 11.08
C MET A 234 -4.13 7.78 12.30
N ASN A 235 -3.17 8.66 12.09
CA ASN A 235 -2.81 9.63 13.09
C ASN A 235 -3.86 10.74 13.15
N SER A 236 -4.09 11.25 14.35
CA SER A 236 -4.90 12.44 14.57
C SER A 236 -4.13 13.65 14.05
N PRO A 237 -4.69 14.47 13.14
CA PRO A 237 -3.98 15.61 12.58
C PRO A 237 -3.59 16.60 13.69
N THR A 238 -2.37 17.11 13.60
CA THR A 238 -1.88 18.09 14.56
C THR A 238 -2.32 19.52 14.19
N LEU A 239 -2.69 20.32 15.19
CA LEU A 239 -3.09 21.72 15.00
C LEU A 239 -1.98 22.54 14.30
N GLU A 240 -2.38 23.41 13.36
CA GLU A 240 -1.49 24.13 12.43
C GLU A 240 -0.53 25.15 13.11
N ASN A 241 -0.89 25.69 14.28
CA ASN A 241 -0.07 26.69 14.97
C ASN A 241 0.57 26.15 16.25
N ASN A 242 1.89 25.95 16.19
CA ASN A 242 2.72 25.48 17.30
C ASN A 242 2.75 26.47 18.50
N LYS A 243 2.35 27.74 18.30
CA LYS A 243 2.39 28.80 19.33
C LYS A 243 1.22 28.77 20.31
N ASP A 244 0.09 28.15 19.95
CA ASP A 244 -1.08 27.98 20.84
C ASP A 244 -1.14 26.56 21.46
N ARG A 245 -0.11 25.73 21.25
CA ARG A 245 -0.06 24.36 21.78
C ARG A 245 0.18 24.37 23.30
N THR A 246 -0.89 24.32 24.06
CA THR A 246 -0.83 23.77 25.42
C THR A 246 -1.18 22.28 25.36
N THR A 247 -0.52 21.46 26.18
CA THR A 247 -0.86 20.03 26.32
C THR A 247 -2.31 19.81 26.79
N ALA A 248 -2.94 20.83 27.39
CA ALA A 248 -4.35 20.82 27.75
C ALA A 248 -5.29 20.82 26.53
N LEU A 249 -4.93 21.52 25.43
CA LEU A 249 -5.74 21.54 24.21
C LEU A 249 -5.65 20.23 23.41
N LEU A 250 -4.50 19.56 23.44
CA LEU A 250 -4.31 18.28 22.75
C LEU A 250 -5.01 17.11 23.44
N ASN A 251 -5.28 17.25 24.74
CA ASN A 251 -5.92 16.23 25.58
C ASN A 251 -7.38 16.59 25.93
N ASP A 252 -7.97 17.59 25.28
CA ASP A 252 -9.36 18.00 25.55
C ASP A 252 -10.33 16.92 25.07
N THR A 253 -11.08 16.32 26.01
CA THR A 253 -12.14 15.34 25.74
C THR A 253 -13.53 15.96 25.66
N SER A 254 -13.68 17.22 26.12
CA SER A 254 -14.97 17.90 26.20
C SER A 254 -15.45 18.44 24.86
N CYS A 255 -14.53 18.68 23.92
CA CYS A 255 -14.79 19.37 22.66
C CYS A 255 -15.48 20.74 22.81
N SER A 256 -15.36 21.36 23.98
CA SER A 256 -16.00 22.64 24.31
C SER A 256 -15.06 23.84 24.14
N SER A 257 -13.76 23.58 23.96
CA SER A 257 -12.72 24.61 23.90
C SER A 257 -12.21 24.91 22.47
N LYS A 258 -11.24 25.81 22.33
CA LYS A 258 -10.55 26.16 21.05
C LYS A 258 -9.72 25.00 20.45
N ALA A 259 -9.81 23.78 20.98
CA ALA A 259 -9.11 22.57 20.53
C ALA A 259 -9.74 21.89 19.29
N ASN A 260 -10.72 22.51 18.63
CA ASN A 260 -11.33 21.98 17.42
C ASN A 260 -10.37 22.04 16.22
N LEU A 261 -10.60 21.17 15.24
CA LEU A 261 -9.93 21.15 13.95
C LEU A 261 -9.98 22.52 13.27
N SER A 262 -8.85 22.91 12.70
CA SER A 262 -8.78 24.07 11.81
C SER A 262 -9.63 23.84 10.55
N VAL A 263 -9.92 24.92 9.83
CA VAL A 263 -10.62 24.85 8.54
C VAL A 263 -9.88 23.91 7.56
N LYS A 264 -8.55 23.97 7.54
CA LYS A 264 -7.72 23.07 6.73
C LYS A 264 -7.79 21.63 7.24
N GLY A 265 -7.70 21.38 8.55
CA GLY A 265 -7.86 20.04 9.12
C GLY A 265 -9.20 19.40 8.77
N LYS A 266 -10.30 20.16 8.83
CA LYS A 266 -11.62 19.70 8.37
C LYS A 266 -11.66 19.40 6.89
N ALA A 267 -11.00 20.22 6.07
CA ALA A 267 -10.92 19.99 4.63
C ALA A 267 -10.14 18.72 4.29
N GLU A 268 -9.04 18.44 5.02
CA GLU A 268 -8.26 17.22 4.89
C GLU A 268 -9.06 15.98 5.34
N ALA A 269 -9.71 16.03 6.50
CA ALA A 269 -10.58 14.95 6.97
C ALA A 269 -11.71 14.62 5.96
N ARG A 270 -12.35 15.64 5.38
CA ARG A 270 -13.36 15.44 4.31
C ARG A 270 -12.77 14.80 3.06
N LYS A 271 -11.51 15.11 2.70
CA LYS A 271 -10.83 14.48 1.56
C LYS A 271 -10.62 13.00 1.82
N VAL A 272 -10.21 12.62 3.03
CA VAL A 272 -10.06 11.21 3.44
C VAL A 272 -11.40 10.47 3.26
N GLY A 273 -12.47 10.98 3.86
CA GLY A 273 -13.80 10.39 3.75
C GLY A 273 -14.30 10.26 2.31
N LYS A 274 -14.13 11.32 1.51
CA LYS A 274 -14.49 11.33 0.09
C LYS A 274 -13.71 10.31 -0.71
N LEU A 275 -12.42 10.15 -0.43
CA LEU A 275 -11.58 9.19 -1.12
C LEU A 275 -12.05 7.76 -0.86
N PHE A 276 -12.21 7.38 0.41
CA PHE A 276 -12.73 6.06 0.79
C PHE A 276 -14.07 5.78 0.09
N LYS A 277 -14.99 6.75 0.13
CA LYS A 277 -16.28 6.64 -0.55
C LYS A 277 -16.14 6.52 -2.07
N SER A 278 -15.27 7.30 -2.71
CA SER A 278 -15.07 7.29 -4.16
C SER A 278 -14.42 6.01 -4.67
N ARG A 279 -13.64 5.34 -3.83
CA ARG A 279 -13.02 4.05 -4.09
C ARG A 279 -13.92 2.87 -3.69
N GLY A 280 -15.15 3.11 -3.20
CA GLY A 280 -16.03 2.03 -2.77
C GLY A 280 -15.56 1.29 -1.50
N VAL A 281 -14.58 1.83 -0.77
CA VAL A 281 -14.06 1.23 0.46
C VAL A 281 -15.14 1.24 1.54
N ARG A 282 -15.61 0.06 1.91
CA ARG A 282 -16.61 -0.11 2.98
C ARG A 282 -15.95 0.12 4.33
N VAL A 283 -16.37 1.15 5.06
CA VAL A 283 -15.98 1.36 6.46
C VAL A 283 -17.12 0.88 7.35
N GLU A 284 -16.86 -0.12 8.18
CA GLU A 284 -17.87 -0.71 9.05
C GLU A 284 -17.88 -0.03 10.42
N GLN A 285 -16.69 0.19 10.98
CA GLN A 285 -16.51 0.78 12.30
C GLN A 285 -15.43 1.83 12.25
N VAL A 286 -15.63 2.90 13.02
CA VAL A 286 -14.63 3.98 13.20
C VAL A 286 -14.40 4.17 14.67
N LEU A 287 -13.21 3.82 15.14
CA LEU A 287 -12.78 4.07 16.50
C LEU A 287 -11.93 5.32 16.54
N SER A 288 -11.99 6.02 17.66
CA SER A 288 -11.23 7.23 17.88
C SER A 288 -10.70 7.29 19.29
N SER A 289 -9.52 7.90 19.44
CA SER A 289 -9.10 8.50 20.69
C SER A 289 -10.22 9.39 21.26
N PRO A 290 -10.38 9.47 22.61
CA PRO A 290 -11.37 10.35 23.24
C PRO A 290 -11.02 11.84 23.06
N TYR A 291 -9.80 12.17 22.62
CA TYR A 291 -9.38 13.56 22.43
C TYR A 291 -10.05 14.19 21.21
N CYS A 292 -10.39 15.48 21.34
CA CYS A 292 -11.33 16.15 20.44
C CYS A 292 -10.86 16.16 18.99
N LEU A 293 -9.57 16.39 18.74
CA LEU A 293 -9.02 16.40 17.37
C LEU A 293 -9.23 15.08 16.64
N ALA A 294 -9.00 13.95 17.32
CA ALA A 294 -9.23 12.63 16.77
C ALA A 294 -10.71 12.42 16.46
N LYS A 295 -11.55 12.71 17.46
CA LYS A 295 -13.00 12.53 17.37
C LYS A 295 -13.63 13.37 16.26
N GLU A 296 -13.26 14.65 16.18
CA GLU A 296 -13.78 15.55 15.14
C GLU A 296 -13.26 15.16 13.75
N THR A 297 -12.03 14.63 13.65
CA THR A 297 -11.48 14.11 12.39
C THR A 297 -12.29 12.90 11.92
N ALA A 298 -12.50 11.93 12.81
CA ALA A 298 -13.27 10.73 12.54
C ALA A 298 -14.71 11.07 12.11
N LEU A 299 -15.40 11.93 12.86
CA LEU A 299 -16.74 12.39 12.52
C LEU A 299 -16.79 13.18 11.20
N THR A 300 -15.78 14.02 10.94
CA THR A 300 -15.73 14.81 9.70
C THR A 300 -15.44 13.94 8.47
N ALA A 301 -14.61 12.91 8.62
CA ALA A 301 -14.25 12.00 7.55
C ALA A 301 -15.35 10.96 7.28
N PHE A 302 -15.88 10.32 8.31
CA PHE A 302 -16.72 9.13 8.18
C PHE A 302 -18.12 9.26 8.76
N GLY A 303 -18.44 10.38 9.42
CA GLY A 303 -19.77 10.62 10.01
C GLY A 303 -20.05 9.86 11.30
N GLN A 304 -19.13 8.99 11.73
CA GLN A 304 -19.23 8.18 12.96
C GLN A 304 -17.87 8.10 13.66
N ALA A 305 -17.90 7.96 14.99
CA ALA A 305 -16.72 7.75 15.83
C ALA A 305 -17.12 7.16 17.18
N GLU A 306 -16.72 5.92 17.45
CA GLU A 306 -16.79 5.29 18.77
C GLU A 306 -15.49 5.59 19.52
N THR A 307 -15.58 6.16 20.72
CA THR A 307 -14.39 6.59 21.47
C THR A 307 -13.95 5.56 22.49
N HIS A 308 -12.65 5.29 22.55
CA HIS A 308 -12.07 4.39 23.55
C HIS A 308 -10.79 4.95 24.17
N ASP A 309 -10.66 4.83 25.49
CA ASP A 309 -9.52 5.39 26.23
C ASP A 309 -8.18 4.75 25.84
N TYR A 310 -8.16 3.47 25.44
CA TYR A 310 -6.93 2.81 24.96
C TYR A 310 -6.36 3.39 23.67
N LEU A 311 -7.11 4.25 22.98
CA LEU A 311 -6.66 5.01 21.80
C LEU A 311 -6.13 6.41 22.18
N ALA A 312 -6.10 6.78 23.45
CA ALA A 312 -5.48 8.02 23.92
C ALA A 312 -3.95 7.94 23.88
N SER A 313 -3.29 9.10 23.77
CA SER A 313 -1.83 9.16 23.89
C SER A 313 -1.37 8.57 25.22
N ASN A 314 -0.39 7.68 25.16
CA ASN A 314 0.18 6.98 26.31
C ASN A 314 1.32 7.73 27.02
N GLU A 315 1.72 8.93 26.56
CA GLU A 315 2.88 9.66 27.08
C GLU A 315 2.81 10.00 28.58
N LYS A 316 1.61 10.02 29.17
CA LYS A 316 1.38 10.32 30.59
C LYS A 316 0.83 9.14 31.39
N LEU A 317 0.70 7.95 30.78
CA LEU A 317 0.19 6.77 31.45
C LEU A 317 1.27 6.14 32.31
N SER A 318 0.86 5.51 33.41
CA SER A 318 1.76 4.59 34.13
C SER A 318 2.07 3.38 33.24
N SER A 319 3.20 2.70 33.48
CA SER A 319 3.61 1.53 32.68
C SER A 319 2.51 0.46 32.62
N ASN A 320 1.88 0.13 33.76
CA ASN A 320 0.79 -0.86 33.80
C ASN A 320 -0.43 -0.42 32.97
N GLN A 321 -0.77 0.86 32.95
CA GLN A 321 -1.88 1.37 32.15
C GLN A 321 -1.55 1.33 30.66
N ALA A 322 -0.32 1.72 30.29
CA ALA A 322 0.14 1.65 28.91
C ALA A 322 0.14 0.19 28.39
N ASP A 323 0.61 -0.76 29.19
CA ASP A 323 0.62 -2.19 28.85
C ASP A 323 -0.81 -2.74 28.66
N ASN A 324 -1.74 -2.36 29.54
CA ASN A 324 -3.15 -2.75 29.41
C ASN A 324 -3.79 -2.16 28.13
N TYR A 325 -3.53 -0.89 27.83
CA TYR A 325 -4.07 -0.23 26.63
C TYR A 325 -3.48 -0.84 25.35
N ALA A 326 -2.19 -1.17 25.35
CA ALA A 326 -1.55 -1.87 24.24
C ALA A 326 -2.20 -3.25 24.03
N ALA A 327 -2.38 -4.04 25.09
CA ALA A 327 -3.01 -5.36 25.00
C ALA A 327 -4.47 -5.28 24.51
N GLU A 328 -5.23 -4.27 24.93
CA GLU A 328 -6.60 -4.04 24.47
C GLU A 328 -6.62 -3.65 22.97
N LEU A 329 -5.71 -2.79 22.54
CA LEU A 329 -5.56 -2.41 21.13
C LEU A 329 -5.14 -3.61 20.27
N ASP A 330 -4.18 -4.41 20.71
CA ASP A 330 -3.73 -5.62 20.01
C ASP A 330 -4.87 -6.63 19.87
N THR A 331 -5.61 -6.84 20.96
CA THR A 331 -6.82 -7.68 20.95
C THR A 331 -7.84 -7.13 19.96
N ARG A 332 -8.10 -5.82 19.98
CA ARG A 332 -9.08 -5.18 19.10
C ARG A 332 -8.72 -5.31 17.62
N ILE A 333 -7.44 -5.14 17.28
CA ILE A 333 -6.94 -5.26 15.90
C ILE A 333 -6.97 -6.73 15.48
N GLY A 334 -6.36 -7.62 16.25
CA GLY A 334 -6.18 -9.02 15.86
C GLY A 334 -7.45 -9.88 15.89
N SER A 335 -8.49 -9.43 16.60
CA SER A 335 -9.81 -10.10 16.65
C SER A 335 -10.86 -9.48 15.72
N TYR A 336 -10.49 -8.52 14.87
CA TYR A 336 -11.45 -7.91 13.95
C TYR A 336 -11.88 -8.89 12.85
N GLU A 337 -13.18 -9.17 12.76
CA GLU A 337 -13.79 -10.09 11.77
C GLU A 337 -14.89 -9.41 10.93
N GLY A 338 -14.87 -8.07 10.87
CA GLY A 338 -15.87 -7.30 10.12
C GLY A 338 -15.78 -7.54 8.61
N LYS A 339 -16.92 -7.34 7.90
CA LYS A 339 -16.98 -7.47 6.43
C LYS A 339 -16.55 -6.19 5.72
N GLY A 340 -16.60 -5.04 6.39
CA GLY A 340 -15.94 -3.81 5.96
C GLY A 340 -14.61 -3.63 6.68
N ASN A 341 -14.07 -2.42 6.65
CA ASN A 341 -12.82 -2.06 7.33
C ASN A 341 -13.10 -1.41 8.69
N LEU A 342 -12.18 -1.62 9.63
CA LEU A 342 -12.07 -0.89 10.88
C LEU A 342 -11.14 0.30 10.67
N VAL A 343 -11.61 1.53 10.91
CA VAL A 343 -10.75 2.71 10.88
C VAL A 343 -10.48 3.18 12.31
N ILE A 344 -9.22 3.41 12.66
CA ILE A 344 -8.79 3.84 14.00
C ILE A 344 -8.08 5.18 13.89
N PHE A 345 -8.59 6.20 14.58
CA PHE A 345 -7.90 7.48 14.77
C PHE A 345 -7.22 7.51 16.13
N THR A 346 -5.89 7.59 16.14
CA THR A 346 -5.07 7.56 17.37
C THR A 346 -3.92 8.56 17.28
N HIS A 347 -2.88 8.42 18.10
CA HIS A 347 -1.75 9.34 18.20
C HIS A 347 -0.44 8.71 17.74
N ASP A 348 0.54 9.55 17.43
CA ASP A 348 1.92 9.16 17.09
C ASP A 348 2.50 8.13 18.06
N SER A 349 2.25 8.29 19.36
CA SER A 349 2.82 7.42 20.38
C SER A 349 2.27 6.00 20.31
N ILE A 350 0.98 5.85 20.02
CA ILE A 350 0.32 4.53 19.84
C ILE A 350 0.77 3.89 18.52
N ILE A 351 0.82 4.65 17.43
CA ILE A 351 1.30 4.14 16.13
C ILE A 351 2.75 3.66 16.24
N LYS A 352 3.57 4.37 17.00
CA LYS A 352 4.96 4.00 17.27
C LYS A 352 5.03 2.70 18.07
N ASP A 353 4.09 2.42 18.95
CA ASP A 353 4.09 1.14 19.67
C ASP A 353 3.61 -0.02 18.78
N LEU A 354 2.65 0.24 17.89
CA LEU A 354 2.17 -0.76 16.91
C LEU A 354 3.20 -1.11 15.84
N SER A 355 3.86 -0.10 15.28
CA SER A 355 4.64 -0.24 14.03
C SER A 355 6.03 0.38 14.09
N PHE A 356 6.43 0.89 15.26
CA PHE A 356 7.74 1.53 15.48
C PHE A 356 8.03 2.77 14.64
N GLN A 357 7.00 3.31 13.98
CA GLN A 357 7.15 4.39 13.02
C GLN A 357 6.28 5.59 13.36
N LYS A 358 6.64 6.72 12.76
CA LYS A 358 5.82 7.91 12.78
C LYS A 358 5.16 8.06 11.42
N LEU A 359 3.84 8.10 11.38
CA LEU A 359 3.12 8.41 10.14
C LEU A 359 3.31 9.88 9.79
N LYS A 360 3.65 10.15 8.53
CA LYS A 360 3.62 11.50 7.97
C LYS A 360 2.17 11.91 7.71
N ASP A 361 1.93 13.21 7.63
CA ASP A 361 0.61 13.73 7.28
C ASP A 361 0.14 13.14 5.93
N GLY A 362 -1.11 12.68 5.90
CA GLY A 362 -1.69 12.03 4.72
C GLY A 362 -1.18 10.62 4.47
N TYR A 363 -0.58 9.95 5.46
CA TYR A 363 -0.30 8.51 5.42
C TYR A 363 -1.16 7.76 6.43
N PHE A 364 -1.41 6.48 6.13
CA PHE A 364 -2.12 5.55 7.00
C PHE A 364 -1.40 4.21 7.04
N LEU A 365 -1.51 3.52 8.16
CA LEU A 365 -1.03 2.16 8.38
C LEU A 365 -2.18 1.19 8.10
N VAL A 366 -1.90 0.12 7.36
CA VAL A 366 -2.87 -0.96 7.10
C VAL A 366 -2.37 -2.23 7.78
N LEU A 367 -3.24 -2.81 8.58
CA LEU A 367 -3.02 -4.05 9.30
C LEU A 367 -4.06 -5.09 8.88
N LYS A 368 -3.62 -6.34 8.79
CA LYS A 368 -4.48 -7.50 8.52
C LYS A 368 -4.63 -8.32 9.80
N PRO A 369 -5.85 -8.47 10.34
CA PRO A 369 -6.12 -9.38 11.45
C PRO A 369 -5.81 -10.82 11.07
N MET A 370 -5.16 -11.56 11.96
CA MET A 370 -4.82 -12.98 11.78
C MET A 370 -5.59 -13.89 12.77
N GLY A 371 -6.41 -13.30 13.63
CA GLY A 371 -7.08 -14.00 14.73
C GLY A 371 -6.16 -14.12 15.96
N LYS A 372 -6.73 -14.55 17.10
CA LYS A 372 -5.99 -14.80 18.35
C LYS A 372 -5.12 -13.62 18.83
N ASN A 373 -5.57 -12.39 18.60
CA ASN A 373 -4.87 -11.15 18.93
C ASN A 373 -3.58 -10.91 18.11
N GLU A 374 -3.39 -11.64 17.02
CA GLU A 374 -2.29 -11.45 16.08
C GLU A 374 -2.76 -10.67 14.85
N TYR A 375 -1.85 -9.88 14.29
CA TYR A 375 -2.06 -9.11 13.08
C TYR A 375 -0.75 -8.92 12.32
N GLU A 376 -0.84 -8.71 11.02
CA GLU A 376 0.28 -8.46 10.13
C GLU A 376 0.22 -7.02 9.59
N GLU A 377 1.36 -6.34 9.51
CA GLU A 377 1.45 -5.07 8.79
C GLU A 377 1.46 -5.34 7.29
N ILE A 378 0.43 -4.87 6.60
CA ILE A 378 0.37 -4.89 5.13
C ILE A 378 1.26 -3.79 4.55
N GLY A 379 1.28 -2.63 5.24
CA GLY A 379 2.24 -1.56 4.97
C GLY A 379 1.71 -0.17 5.31
N VAL A 380 2.52 0.83 4.95
CA VAL A 380 2.20 2.25 5.11
C VAL A 380 1.95 2.92 3.76
N TYR A 381 0.78 3.53 3.63
CA TYR A 381 0.31 4.03 2.36
C TYR A 381 -0.06 5.49 2.42
N LYS A 382 0.07 6.15 1.26
CA LYS A 382 -0.24 7.57 1.12
C LYS A 382 -1.68 7.72 0.65
N MET A 383 -2.41 8.68 1.24
CA MET A 383 -3.82 8.95 0.93
C MET A 383 -4.09 9.36 -0.53
N ASN A 384 -3.09 9.63 -1.34
CA ASN A 384 -3.28 10.21 -2.68
C ASN A 384 -2.56 9.43 -3.79
N ARG A 385 -2.11 8.21 -3.49
CA ARG A 385 -1.55 7.26 -4.46
C ARG A 385 -1.97 5.85 -4.10
#